data_AF-A0A962S5E1-F1
#
_entry.id   AF-A0A962S5E1-F1
#
_cell.length_a   1.000
_cell.length_b   1.000
_cell.length_c   1.000
_cell.angle_alpha   90.00
_cell.angle_beta   90.00
_cell.angle_gamma   90.00
#
_symmetry.space_group_name_H-M   'P 1'
#
loop_
_entity.id
_entity.type
_entity.pdbx_description
1 polymer ?
#
loop_
_entity_poly.entity_id
_entity_poly.type
_entity_poly.pdbx_seq_one_letter_code
_entity_poly.pdbx_strand_id
1 'polypeptide(L)'
;MNQALYFRYWGKTRRDEGSGEPFHLLPYHCLDVAAVGKRLLQAHRVFREGLATLTGLDETQLIRWIVFFLALHDLGKFAVSFQ
;
A
#
# COMPACT_ATOMS: atom_id res chain seq x y z
N MET A 1 -17.78 -19.43 6.46
CA MET A 1 -17.67 -18.37 5.41
C MET A 1 -16.36 -18.59 4.68
N ASN A 2 -16.39 -18.71 3.35
CA ASN A 2 -15.17 -18.84 2.56
C ASN A 2 -14.47 -17.47 2.53
N GLN A 3 -13.31 -17.34 3.16
CA GLN A 3 -12.54 -16.10 3.11
C GLN A 3 -12.04 -15.86 1.67
N ALA A 4 -11.98 -14.59 1.26
CA ALA A 4 -11.48 -14.22 -0.06
C ALA A 4 -10.03 -14.69 -0.26
N LEU A 5 -9.69 -15.13 -1.48
CA LEU A 5 -8.42 -15.80 -1.79
C LEU A 5 -7.17 -14.98 -1.47
N TYR A 6 -7.28 -13.65 -1.55
CA TYR A 6 -6.16 -12.75 -1.28
C TYR A 6 -5.75 -12.71 0.21
N PHE A 7 -6.58 -13.21 1.13
CA PHE A 7 -6.22 -13.34 2.55
C PHE A 7 -5.28 -14.52 2.83
N ARG A 8 -4.91 -15.31 1.82
CA ARG A 8 -3.93 -16.40 1.96
C ARG A 8 -2.48 -15.94 1.80
N TYR A 9 -2.26 -14.66 1.48
CA TYR A 9 -0.94 -14.13 1.13
C TYR A 9 -0.40 -13.25 2.26
N TRP A 10 0.86 -13.46 2.65
CA TRP A 10 1.58 -12.63 3.60
C TRP A 10 2.40 -11.55 2.87
N GLY A 11 2.42 -10.34 3.42
CA GLY A 11 3.21 -9.22 2.90
C GLY A 11 4.51 -9.01 3.67
N LYS A 12 4.52 -9.40 4.95
CA LYS A 12 5.69 -9.35 5.83
C LYS A 12 5.60 -10.47 6.87
N THR A 13 6.67 -11.23 7.02
CA THR A 13 6.83 -12.22 8.09
C THR A 13 7.63 -11.64 9.24
N ARG A 14 7.39 -12.13 10.45
CA ARG A 14 8.26 -11.84 11.60
C ARG A 14 9.43 -12.82 11.59
N ARG A 15 10.64 -12.33 11.90
CA ARG A 15 11.86 -13.15 11.96
C ARG A 15 12.01 -13.90 13.30
N ASP A 16 11.39 -13.41 14.38
CA ASP A 16 11.62 -13.90 15.74
C ASP A 16 10.38 -14.58 16.38
N GLU A 17 10.64 -15.48 17.32
CA GLU A 17 9.65 -16.19 18.17
C GLU A 17 9.10 -15.27 19.29
N GLY A 18 8.41 -14.19 18.90
CA GLY A 18 7.71 -13.30 19.84
C GLY A 18 6.22 -13.66 20.03
N SER A 19 5.55 -12.95 20.94
CA SER A 19 4.08 -13.01 21.05
C SER A 19 3.39 -12.22 19.92
N GLY A 20 2.28 -12.74 19.38
CA GLY A 20 1.50 -12.12 18.29
C GLY A 20 1.54 -12.88 16.96
N GLU A 21 0.79 -12.39 15.96
CA GLU A 21 0.64 -13.04 14.65
C GLU A 21 2.00 -13.19 13.91
N PRO A 22 2.29 -14.36 13.31
CA PRO A 22 3.59 -14.65 12.71
C PRO A 22 3.85 -13.87 11.41
N PHE A 23 2.81 -13.32 10.80
CA PHE A 23 2.89 -12.55 9.57
C PHE A 23 1.80 -11.48 9.51
N HIS A 24 2.03 -10.48 8.68
CA HIS A 24 1.07 -9.45 8.32
C HIS A 24 0.56 -9.71 6.90
N LEU A 25 -0.76 -9.74 6.73
CA LEU A 25 -1.41 -10.08 5.48
C LEU A 25 -1.08 -9.05 4.39
N LEU A 26 -0.83 -9.55 3.17
CA LEU A 26 -0.42 -8.72 2.04
C LEU A 26 -1.42 -7.61 1.69
N PRO A 27 -2.76 -7.85 1.63
CA PRO A 27 -3.72 -6.78 1.41
C PRO A 27 -3.64 -5.67 2.46
N TYR A 28 -3.44 -6.03 3.73
CA TYR A 28 -3.32 -5.04 4.81
C TYR A 28 -2.00 -4.29 4.73
N HIS A 29 -0.91 -4.97 4.39
CA HIS A 29 0.37 -4.32 4.16
C HIS A 29 0.28 -3.20 3.11
N CYS A 30 -0.35 -3.53 1.99
CA CYS A 30 -0.58 -2.59 0.91
C CYS A 30 -1.46 -1.41 1.34
N LEU A 31 -2.54 -1.67 2.09
CA LEU A 31 -3.43 -0.63 2.59
C LEU A 31 -2.75 0.28 3.63
N ASP A 32 -1.88 -0.26 4.47
CA ASP A 32 -1.09 0.52 5.42
C ASP A 32 -0.18 1.51 4.69
N VAL A 33 0.53 1.06 3.65
CA VAL A 33 1.37 1.92 2.80
C VAL A 33 0.53 2.98 2.09
N ALA A 34 -0.63 2.61 1.54
CA ALA A 34 -1.54 3.54 0.89
C ALA A 34 -2.09 4.60 1.87
N ALA A 35 -2.43 4.19 3.10
CA ALA A 35 -2.92 5.08 4.14
C ALA A 35 -1.85 6.09 4.59
N VAL A 36 -0.63 5.61 4.85
CA VAL A 36 0.51 6.47 5.21
C VAL A 36 0.83 7.43 4.07
N GLY A 37 0.90 6.94 2.83
CA GLY A 37 1.16 7.79 1.67
C GLY A 37 0.10 8.86 1.44
N LYS A 38 -1.18 8.53 1.65
CA LYS A 38 -2.26 9.54 1.63
C LYS A 38 -2.02 10.65 2.65
N ARG A 39 -1.67 10.30 3.89
CA ARG A 39 -1.40 11.28 4.95
C ARG A 39 -0.18 12.13 4.64
N LEU A 40 0.88 11.54 4.11
CA LEU A 40 2.09 12.24 3.72
C LEU A 40 1.82 13.24 2.58
N LEU A 41 1.10 12.82 1.54
CA LEU A 41 0.67 13.69 0.45
C LEU A 41 -0.19 14.84 0.98
N GLN A 42 -1.16 14.56 1.85
CA GLN A 42 -2.03 15.57 2.45
C GLN A 42 -1.28 16.58 3.33
N ALA A 43 -0.18 16.18 3.95
CA ALA A 43 0.65 17.07 4.75
C ALA A 43 1.60 17.95 3.90
N HIS A 44 1.99 17.51 2.71
CA HIS A 44 3.09 18.13 1.95
C HIS A 44 2.63 18.88 0.69
N ARG A 45 2.13 20.11 0.86
CA ARG A 45 1.56 20.94 -0.22
C ARG A 45 2.48 21.13 -1.43
N VAL A 46 3.73 21.55 -1.23
CA VAL A 46 4.69 21.82 -2.32
C VAL A 46 4.91 20.58 -3.21
N PHE A 47 4.88 19.40 -2.59
CA PHE A 47 5.05 18.14 -3.31
C PHE A 47 3.82 17.83 -4.17
N ARG A 48 2.61 18.07 -3.64
CA ARG A 48 1.36 17.93 -4.41
C ARG A 48 1.30 18.89 -5.58
N GLU A 49 1.64 20.16 -5.37
CA GLU A 49 1.64 21.18 -6.44
C GLU A 49 2.64 20.84 -7.55
N GLY A 50 3.85 20.38 -7.19
CA GLY A 50 4.85 19.94 -8.16
C GLY A 50 4.38 18.74 -8.98
N LEU A 51 3.77 17.74 -8.33
CA LEU A 51 3.23 16.57 -9.01
C LEU A 51 2.00 16.89 -9.87
N ALA A 52 1.09 17.76 -9.40
CA ALA A 52 -0.07 18.22 -10.16
C ALA A 52 0.39 18.94 -11.44
N THR A 53 1.41 19.81 -11.32
CA THR A 53 2.03 20.49 -12.46
C THR A 53 2.66 19.49 -13.43
N LEU A 54 3.43 18.52 -12.94
CA LEU A 54 4.11 17.52 -13.77
C LEU A 54 3.12 16.62 -14.53
N THR A 55 2.02 16.25 -13.88
CA THR A 55 1.05 15.28 -14.43
C THR A 55 -0.10 15.94 -15.18
N GLY A 56 -0.35 17.24 -14.98
CA GLY A 56 -1.53 17.94 -15.47
C GLY A 56 -2.84 17.54 -14.76
N LEU A 57 -2.77 16.76 -13.69
CA LEU A 57 -3.94 16.32 -12.92
C LEU A 57 -4.30 17.34 -11.85
N ASP A 58 -5.60 17.44 -11.53
CA ASP A 58 -6.00 18.15 -10.32
C ASP A 58 -5.54 17.38 -9.06
N GLU A 59 -5.41 18.09 -7.93
CA GLU A 59 -4.89 17.49 -6.70
C GLU A 59 -5.74 16.29 -6.21
N THR A 60 -7.05 16.30 -6.45
CA THR A 60 -7.92 15.20 -6.02
C THR A 60 -7.66 13.94 -6.84
N GLN A 61 -7.58 14.08 -8.16
CA GLN A 61 -7.22 12.98 -9.06
C GLN A 61 -5.82 12.44 -8.77
N LEU A 62 -4.85 13.33 -8.60
CA LEU A 62 -3.48 12.99 -8.28
C LEU A 62 -3.40 12.14 -7.00
N ILE A 63 -4.02 12.61 -5.90
CA ILE A 63 -4.01 11.89 -4.63
C ILE A 63 -4.63 10.50 -4.79
N ARG A 64 -5.76 10.38 -5.50
CA ARG A 64 -6.42 9.09 -5.72
C ARG A 64 -5.53 8.12 -6.49
N TRP A 65 -4.88 8.57 -7.55
CA TRP A 65 -3.98 7.73 -8.34
C TRP A 65 -2.76 7.28 -7.56
N ILE A 66 -2.09 8.19 -6.85
CA ILE A 66 -0.92 7.82 -6.05
C ILE A 66 -1.31 6.84 -4.95
N VAL A 67 -2.41 7.08 -4.22
CA VAL A 67 -2.88 6.16 -3.18
C VAL A 67 -3.23 4.79 -3.76
N PHE A 68 -3.83 4.74 -4.95
CA PHE A 68 -4.09 3.49 -5.65
C PHE A 68 -2.80 2.75 -6.01
N PHE A 69 -1.82 3.42 -6.61
CA PHE A 69 -0.54 2.79 -6.95
C PHE A 69 0.24 2.34 -5.72
N LEU A 70 0.18 3.08 -4.61
CA LEU A 70 0.73 2.64 -3.34
C LEU A 70 0.05 1.37 -2.81
N ALA A 71 -1.26 1.25 -2.97
CA ALA A 71 -1.97 0.01 -2.62
C ALA A 71 -1.59 -1.17 -3.54
N LEU A 72 -0.98 -0.91 -4.69
CA LEU A 72 -0.52 -1.94 -5.63
C LEU A 72 1.00 -2.15 -5.64
N HIS A 73 1.75 -1.42 -4.80
CA HIS A 73 3.22 -1.42 -4.87
C HIS A 73 3.84 -2.82 -4.75
N ASP A 74 3.18 -3.68 -3.97
CA ASP A 74 3.60 -5.04 -3.65
C ASP A 74 2.75 -6.10 -4.36
N LEU A 75 2.07 -5.76 -5.46
CA LEU A 75 1.26 -6.72 -6.24
C LEU A 75 2.07 -7.97 -6.65
N GLY A 76 3.37 -7.81 -6.90
CA GLY A 76 4.28 -8.92 -7.21
C GLY A 76 4.44 -9.96 -6.09
N LYS A 77 4.02 -9.66 -4.85
CA LYS A 77 4.04 -10.61 -3.73
C LYS A 77 2.90 -11.63 -3.81
N PHE A 78 1.90 -11.42 -4.67
CA PHE A 78 0.91 -12.45 -5.03
C PHE A 78 1.50 -13.48 -6.01
N ALA A 79 2.66 -14.05 -5.65
CA ALA A 79 3.40 -14.99 -6.47
C ALA A 79 4.05 -16.08 -5.61
N VAL A 80 4.14 -17.29 -6.15
CA VAL A 80 4.77 -18.45 -5.47
C VAL A 80 6.25 -18.19 -5.16
N SER A 81 6.94 -17.39 -5.96
CA SER A 81 8.35 -17.06 -5.74
C SER A 81 8.58 -16.16 -4.51
N PHE A 82 7.54 -15.51 -3.99
CA PHE A 82 7.64 -14.64 -2.82
C PHE A 82 7.06 -15.29 -1.55
N GLN A 83 5.91 -15.95 -1.67
CA GLN A 83 5.17 -16.57 -0.56
C GLN A 83 5.90 -17.78 0.02
#